data_AF-A0A378IFC7-F1
#
_entry.id   AF-A0A378IFC7-F1
#
_cell.length_a   1.000
_cell.length_b   1.000
_cell.length_c   1.000
_cell.angle_alpha   90.00
_cell.angle_beta   90.00
_cell.angle_gamma   90.00
#
_symmetry.space_group_name_H-M   'P 1'
#
loop_
_entity.id
_entity.type
_entity.pdbx_description
1 polymer ?
#
loop_
_entity_poly.entity_id
_entity_poly.type
_entity_poly.pdbx_seq_one_letter_code
_entity_poly.pdbx_strand_id
1 'polypeptide(L)'
;MQIKHIRVLEYEYGYEELIKNILYNSNEPILIKIKNFTDKFSLDYFIDRFSGETIYSTFENNLFVNHQRSRLKTALCEIKMNKPYRIFSQIFPRNESKKIEEYVPLWQKFPLRPRFFNKDYKVGYYFGGNGAHTEMHYDREHCCNLHLCLSGKKNSYYSPKTKAIIFINFLLLVIAL
;
A
#
# COMPACT_ATOMS: atom_id res chain seq x y z
N MET A 1 -24.47 -0.77 1.78
CA MET A 1 -23.18 -0.23 2.26
C MET A 1 -23.20 1.27 2.00
N GLN A 2 -23.21 2.12 3.03
CA GLN A 2 -23.22 3.58 2.83
C GLN A 2 -21.80 4.03 2.46
N ILE A 3 -21.66 4.75 1.35
CA ILE A 3 -20.40 5.40 0.98
C ILE A 3 -20.24 6.59 1.92
N LYS A 4 -19.33 6.48 2.89
CA LYS A 4 -18.94 7.61 3.73
C LYS A 4 -18.00 8.52 2.96
N HIS A 5 -18.23 9.84 3.04
CA HIS A 5 -17.30 10.83 2.53
C HIS A 5 -15.99 10.75 3.34
N ILE A 6 -14.87 10.47 2.67
CA ILE A 6 -13.55 10.39 3.31
C ILE A 6 -12.99 11.80 3.42
N ARG A 7 -12.57 12.20 4.63
CA ARG A 7 -11.89 13.48 4.83
C ARG A 7 -10.59 13.51 4.02
N VAL A 8 -10.40 14.56 3.24
CA VAL A 8 -9.19 14.76 2.43
C VAL A 8 -8.35 15.88 3.04
N LEU A 9 -7.04 15.64 3.15
CA LEU A 9 -6.05 16.63 3.56
C LEU A 9 -5.04 16.81 2.44
N GLU A 10 -4.71 18.06 2.13
CA GLU A 10 -3.55 18.37 1.31
C GLU A 10 -2.32 18.43 2.23
N TYR A 11 -1.22 17.79 1.83
CA TYR A 11 0.01 17.69 2.59
C TYR A 11 1.18 18.26 1.81
N GLU A 12 1.81 19.26 2.42
CA GLU A 12 3.08 19.85 2.02
C GLU A 12 4.16 19.45 3.04
N TYR A 13 5.37 19.21 2.56
CA TYR A 13 6.49 18.86 3.43
C TYR A 13 6.76 19.99 4.43
N GLY A 14 7.02 19.62 5.68
CA GLY A 14 7.12 20.51 6.84
C GLY A 14 5.90 20.50 7.76
N TYR A 15 4.74 19.97 7.30
CA TYR A 15 3.52 19.86 8.12
C TYR A 15 3.37 18.54 8.87
N GLU A 16 4.45 17.77 9.03
CA GLU A 16 4.34 16.39 9.53
C GLU A 16 3.76 16.29 10.95
N GLU A 17 4.12 17.21 11.87
CA GLU A 17 3.57 17.19 13.24
C GLU A 17 2.08 17.58 13.26
N LEU A 18 1.66 18.54 12.43
CA LEU A 18 0.24 18.90 12.31
C LEU A 18 -0.57 17.71 11.80
N ILE A 19 -0.10 17.09 10.72
CA ILE A 19 -0.76 15.91 10.13
C ILE A 19 -0.78 14.75 11.11
N LYS A 20 0.32 14.50 11.83
CA LYS A 20 0.40 13.47 12.88
C LYS A 20 -0.61 13.71 14.01
N ASN A 21 -0.78 14.95 14.45
CA ASN A 21 -1.78 15.30 15.46
C ASN A 21 -3.21 15.10 14.95
N ILE A 22 -3.50 15.49 13.71
CA ILE A 22 -4.81 15.23 13.09
C ILE A 22 -5.07 13.73 13.01
N LEU A 23 -4.05 12.97 12.60
CA LEU A 23 -4.13 11.52 12.57
C LEU A 23 -4.42 11.01 13.98
N TYR A 24 -3.56 11.15 14.99
CA TYR A 24 -3.82 10.55 16.32
C TYR A 24 -5.20 10.82 16.96
N ASN A 25 -5.87 11.91 16.60
CA ASN A 25 -7.20 12.26 17.11
C ASN A 25 -8.37 11.84 16.21
N SER A 26 -8.14 11.20 15.06
CA SER A 26 -9.21 10.74 14.17
C SER A 26 -9.68 9.32 14.50
N ASN A 27 -10.99 9.09 14.41
CA ASN A 27 -11.62 7.77 14.45
C ASN A 27 -12.15 7.32 13.07
N GLU A 28 -11.81 8.08 12.03
CA GLU A 28 -12.23 7.83 10.65
C GLU A 28 -11.02 7.83 9.70
N PRO A 29 -11.09 7.09 8.59
CA PRO A 29 -10.04 7.09 7.58
C PRO A 29 -9.88 8.49 6.96
N ILE A 30 -8.64 8.85 6.64
CA ILE A 30 -8.27 10.15 6.09
C ILE A 30 -7.43 9.93 4.83
N LEU A 31 -7.83 10.55 3.73
CA LEU A 31 -7.03 10.61 2.52
C LEU A 31 -6.05 11.78 2.62
N ILE A 32 -4.75 11.52 2.49
CA ILE A 32 -3.72 12.56 2.43
C ILE A 32 -3.17 12.64 1.02
N LYS A 33 -3.24 13.82 0.41
CA LYS A 33 -2.64 14.10 -0.89
C LYS A 33 -1.30 14.79 -0.69
N ILE A 34 -0.24 14.09 -1.06
CA ILE A 34 1.13 14.64 -1.00
C ILE A 34 1.35 15.47 -2.27
N LYS A 35 1.54 16.78 -2.13
CA LYS A 35 1.88 17.62 -3.28
C LYS A 35 3.29 17.30 -3.78
N ASN A 36 3.48 17.30 -5.10
CA ASN A 36 4.78 17.11 -5.74
C ASN A 36 5.51 15.80 -5.39
N PHE A 37 4.76 14.71 -5.17
CA PHE A 37 5.37 13.39 -5.00
C PHE A 37 6.05 12.95 -6.31
N THR A 38 7.19 12.26 -6.20
CA THR A 38 7.97 11.83 -7.37
C THR A 38 7.27 10.73 -8.17
N ASP A 39 7.40 10.76 -9.49
CA ASP A 39 6.96 9.74 -10.45
C ASP A 39 7.98 8.60 -10.64
N LYS A 40 9.15 8.71 -10.00
CA LYS A 40 10.27 7.77 -10.13
C LYS A 40 9.92 6.31 -9.82
N PHE A 41 9.00 6.06 -8.88
CA PHE A 41 8.73 4.73 -8.34
C PHE A 41 7.64 3.99 -9.11
N SER A 42 7.84 3.80 -10.42
CA SER A 42 6.93 3.07 -11.30
C SER A 42 7.10 1.55 -11.18
N LEU A 43 6.28 0.76 -11.88
CA LEU A 43 6.49 -0.68 -11.99
C LEU A 43 7.85 -1.02 -12.62
N ASP A 44 8.27 -0.23 -13.61
CA ASP A 44 9.53 -0.42 -14.30
C ASP A 44 10.71 -0.24 -13.36
N TYR A 45 10.63 0.73 -12.43
CA TYR A 45 11.61 0.87 -11.35
C TYR A 45 11.79 -0.45 -10.57
N PHE A 46 10.71 -1.17 -10.28
CA PHE A 46 10.81 -2.45 -9.56
C PHE A 46 11.26 -3.61 -10.46
N ILE A 47 10.79 -3.67 -11.71
CA ILE A 47 11.14 -4.69 -12.71
C ILE A 47 12.64 -4.69 -13.02
N ASP A 48 13.23 -3.51 -13.14
CA ASP A 48 14.63 -3.35 -13.55
C ASP A 48 15.60 -3.55 -12.38
N ARG A 49 15.15 -3.29 -11.16
CA ARG A 49 16.02 -3.22 -9.98
C ARG A 49 16.02 -4.49 -9.14
N PHE A 50 14.92 -5.26 -9.14
CA PHE A 50 14.77 -6.40 -8.24
C PHE A 50 14.65 -7.72 -8.99
N SER A 51 15.38 -8.70 -8.48
CA SER A 51 15.33 -10.09 -8.91
C SER A 51 14.93 -10.99 -7.73
N GLY A 52 14.73 -12.28 -8.00
CA GLY A 52 14.31 -13.26 -7.01
C GLY A 52 12.94 -13.85 -7.30
N GLU A 53 12.47 -14.69 -6.39
CA GLU A 53 11.15 -15.33 -6.48
C GLU A 53 10.09 -14.54 -5.72
N THR A 54 8.85 -14.66 -6.16
CA THR A 54 7.68 -14.14 -5.47
C THR A 54 6.54 -15.15 -5.52
N ILE A 55 5.60 -15.01 -4.58
CA ILE A 55 4.31 -15.69 -4.61
C ILE A 55 3.26 -14.65 -4.98
N TYR A 56 2.42 -14.98 -5.95
CA TYR A 56 1.33 -14.12 -6.40
C TYR A 56 0.02 -14.90 -6.45
N SER A 57 -1.08 -14.18 -6.32
CA SER A 57 -2.44 -14.71 -6.48
C SER A 57 -2.91 -14.46 -7.90
N THR A 58 -3.64 -15.40 -8.49
CA THR A 58 -4.33 -15.24 -9.76
C THR A 58 -5.83 -15.10 -9.53
N PHE A 59 -6.48 -14.37 -10.44
CA PHE A 59 -7.91 -14.16 -10.38
C PHE A 59 -8.54 -14.40 -11.76
N GLU A 60 -9.69 -15.04 -11.78
CA GLU A 60 -10.51 -15.25 -12.98
C GLU A 60 -11.93 -14.81 -12.67
N ASN A 61 -12.55 -13.99 -13.53
CA ASN A 61 -13.89 -13.44 -13.31
C ASN A 61 -14.06 -12.77 -11.92
N ASN A 62 -13.02 -12.06 -11.46
CA ASN A 62 -12.95 -11.45 -10.11
C ASN A 62 -13.04 -12.45 -8.95
N LEU A 63 -12.71 -13.73 -9.16
CA LEU A 63 -12.61 -14.74 -8.11
C LEU A 63 -11.16 -15.17 -7.95
N PHE A 64 -10.73 -15.35 -6.70
CA PHE A 64 -9.42 -15.94 -6.41
C PHE A 64 -9.39 -17.38 -6.94
N VAL A 65 -8.35 -17.71 -7.72
CA VAL A 65 -8.16 -19.05 -8.25
C VAL A 65 -7.13 -19.81 -7.42
N ASN A 66 -5.87 -19.35 -7.43
CA ASN A 66 -4.83 -19.97 -6.63
C ASN A 66 -3.64 -19.03 -6.35
N HIS A 67 -2.69 -19.57 -5.60
CA HIS A 67 -1.35 -19.02 -5.47
C HIS A 67 -0.41 -19.66 -6.48
N GLN A 68 0.45 -18.84 -7.08
CA GLN A 68 1.48 -19.22 -8.02
C GLN A 68 2.83 -18.72 -7.51
N ARG A 69 3.91 -19.39 -7.90
CA ARG A 69 5.29 -18.95 -7.65
C ARG A 69 5.97 -18.69 -8.99
N SER A 70 6.68 -17.57 -9.09
CA SER A 70 7.53 -17.28 -10.25
C SER A 70 8.66 -16.31 -9.88
N ARG A 71 9.50 -15.98 -10.86
CA ARG A 71 10.42 -14.84 -10.72
C ARG A 71 9.60 -13.55 -10.55
N LEU A 72 10.00 -12.70 -9.61
CA LEU A 72 9.36 -11.41 -9.34
C LEU A 72 9.17 -10.61 -10.63
N LYS A 73 10.23 -10.49 -11.43
CA LYS A 73 10.20 -9.81 -12.73
C LYS A 73 9.10 -10.34 -13.64
N THR A 74 8.92 -11.65 -13.72
CA THR A 74 7.87 -12.27 -14.54
C THR A 74 6.49 -11.88 -14.06
N ALA A 75 6.21 -12.02 -12.75
CA ALA A 75 4.92 -11.62 -12.19
C ALA A 75 4.63 -10.12 -12.36
N LEU A 76 5.64 -9.26 -12.18
CA LEU A 76 5.50 -7.82 -12.39
C LEU A 76 5.24 -7.47 -13.86
N CYS A 77 5.93 -8.11 -14.82
CA CYS A 77 5.64 -7.92 -16.24
C CYS A 77 4.20 -8.34 -16.60
N GLU A 78 3.69 -9.43 -16.02
CA GLU A 78 2.31 -9.87 -16.24
C GLU A 78 1.29 -8.88 -15.65
N ILE A 79 1.58 -8.33 -14.47
CA ILE A 79 0.81 -7.23 -13.88
C ILE A 79 0.86 -5.99 -14.78
N LYS A 80 2.02 -5.66 -15.38
CA LYS A 80 2.17 -4.55 -16.34
C LYS A 80 1.28 -4.74 -17.56
N MET A 81 1.13 -5.98 -18.02
CA MET A 81 0.22 -6.38 -19.10
C MET A 81 -1.24 -6.49 -18.65
N ASN A 82 -1.57 -5.94 -17.48
CA ASN A 82 -2.91 -5.89 -16.89
C ASN A 82 -3.52 -7.27 -16.63
N LYS A 83 -2.69 -8.32 -16.45
CA LYS A 83 -3.21 -9.59 -15.94
C LYS A 83 -3.71 -9.39 -14.51
N PRO A 84 -4.82 -10.05 -14.14
CA PRO A 84 -5.43 -9.94 -12.81
C PRO A 84 -4.62 -10.73 -11.79
N TYR A 85 -3.36 -10.34 -11.60
CA TYR A 85 -2.41 -10.96 -10.68
C TYR A 85 -2.18 -10.02 -9.51
N ARG A 86 -1.89 -10.60 -8.34
CA ARG A 86 -1.61 -9.85 -7.11
C ARG A 86 -0.41 -10.40 -6.37
N ILE A 87 0.62 -9.58 -6.19
CA ILE A 87 1.69 -9.86 -5.24
C ILE A 87 1.33 -9.17 -3.93
N PHE A 88 1.26 -9.92 -2.84
CA PHE A 88 0.85 -9.41 -1.53
C PHE A 88 2.02 -9.43 -0.55
N SER A 89 2.35 -8.26 0.02
CA SER A 89 3.38 -8.11 1.05
C SER A 89 4.79 -8.58 0.61
N GLN A 90 5.19 -8.25 -0.62
CA GLN A 90 6.58 -8.39 -1.06
C GLN A 90 7.48 -7.52 -0.17
N ILE A 91 8.59 -8.07 0.29
CA ILE A 91 9.59 -7.32 1.06
C ILE A 91 10.80 -7.08 0.17
N PHE A 92 11.32 -5.86 0.19
CA PHE A 92 12.59 -5.50 -0.45
C PHE A 92 13.64 -5.17 0.61
N PRO A 93 14.94 -5.26 0.26
CA PRO A 93 16.03 -4.84 1.14
C PRO A 93 15.79 -3.47 1.78
N ARG A 94 16.18 -3.33 3.07
CA ARG A 94 15.92 -2.13 3.87
C ARG A 94 16.48 -0.85 3.24
N ASN A 95 17.68 -0.92 2.65
CA ASN A 95 18.35 0.18 1.96
C ASN A 95 17.55 0.68 0.76
N GLU A 96 16.86 -0.20 0.05
CA GLU A 96 16.02 0.18 -1.08
C GLU A 96 14.69 0.78 -0.60
N SER A 97 14.08 0.20 0.42
CA SER A 97 12.88 0.78 1.03
C SER A 97 13.14 2.17 1.62
N LYS A 98 14.33 2.40 2.20
CA LYS A 98 14.71 3.69 2.77
C LYS A 98 14.68 4.82 1.73
N LYS A 99 15.07 4.54 0.48
CA LYS A 99 15.06 5.54 -0.62
C LYS A 99 13.66 6.02 -0.96
N ILE A 100 12.64 5.16 -0.84
CA ILE A 100 11.24 5.54 -1.06
C ILE A 100 10.73 6.32 0.15
N GLU A 101 11.04 5.85 1.35
CA GLU A 101 10.64 6.49 2.60
C GLU A 101 11.17 7.93 2.77
N GLU A 102 12.30 8.27 2.16
CA GLU A 102 12.84 9.64 2.12
C GLU A 102 11.89 10.63 1.43
N TYR A 103 11.04 10.16 0.52
CA TYR A 103 9.99 10.96 -0.13
C TYR A 103 8.69 10.99 0.69
N VAL A 104 8.67 10.38 1.88
CA VAL A 104 7.51 10.41 2.78
C VAL A 104 7.96 10.77 4.20
N PRO A 105 8.40 12.03 4.43
CA PRO A 105 8.90 12.46 5.74
C PRO A 105 7.93 12.18 6.90
N LEU A 106 6.62 12.30 6.63
CA LEU A 106 5.55 11.97 7.57
C LEU A 106 5.70 10.59 8.22
N TRP A 107 6.15 9.58 7.47
CA TRP A 107 6.35 8.22 8.01
C TRP A 107 7.44 8.14 9.07
N GLN A 108 8.42 9.05 9.04
CA GLN A 108 9.49 9.11 10.03
C GLN A 108 9.03 9.72 11.35
N LYS A 109 7.84 10.35 11.40
CA LYS A 109 7.28 10.94 12.63
C LYS A 109 6.48 9.97 13.49
N PHE A 110 6.16 8.79 12.95
CA PHE A 110 5.42 7.75 13.66
C PHE A 110 6.36 6.74 14.32
N PRO A 111 6.05 6.29 15.56
CA PRO A 111 6.80 5.22 16.19
C PRO A 111 6.67 3.95 15.36
N LEU A 112 7.81 3.32 15.06
CA LEU A 112 7.83 2.08 14.30
C LEU A 112 7.43 0.92 15.19
N ARG A 113 6.37 0.21 14.79
CA ARG A 113 6.03 -1.10 15.32
C ARG A 113 6.21 -2.13 14.21
N PRO A 114 7.46 -2.58 13.95
CA PRO A 114 7.73 -3.50 12.86
C PRO A 114 6.92 -4.78 13.00
N ARG A 115 6.50 -5.34 11.86
CA ARG A 115 5.73 -6.58 11.84
C ARG A 115 6.59 -7.70 12.45
N PHE A 116 6.01 -8.44 13.39
CA PHE A 116 6.74 -9.48 14.15
C PHE A 116 7.98 -8.97 14.89
N PHE A 117 8.05 -7.67 15.18
CA PHE A 117 9.23 -7.00 15.75
C PHE A 117 10.51 -7.11 14.90
N ASN A 118 10.41 -7.55 13.65
CA ASN A 118 11.55 -7.61 12.73
C ASN A 118 11.71 -6.25 12.03
N LYS A 119 12.82 -5.57 12.34
CA LYS A 119 13.13 -4.23 11.80
C LYS A 119 13.27 -4.19 10.28
N ASP A 120 13.52 -5.34 9.63
CA ASP A 120 13.57 -5.46 8.17
C ASP A 120 12.17 -5.48 7.55
N TYR A 121 11.15 -5.86 8.32
CA TYR A 121 9.74 -5.87 7.90
C TYR A 121 9.00 -4.60 8.33
N LYS A 122 9.56 -3.45 7.93
CA LYS A 122 8.93 -2.12 8.11
C LYS A 122 7.89 -1.82 7.04
N VAL A 123 8.18 -2.12 5.78
CA VAL A 123 7.35 -1.77 4.62
C VAL A 123 7.05 -3.04 3.81
N GLY A 124 5.77 -3.27 3.53
CA GLY A 124 5.32 -4.29 2.59
C GLY A 124 4.89 -3.65 1.27
N TYR A 125 5.30 -4.26 0.15
CA TYR A 125 4.95 -3.83 -1.19
C TYR A 125 3.84 -4.71 -1.74
N TYR A 126 2.90 -4.07 -2.42
CA TYR A 126 1.73 -4.71 -2.98
C TYR A 126 1.64 -4.30 -4.44
N PHE A 127 1.42 -5.30 -5.31
CA PHE A 127 1.31 -5.10 -6.74
C PHE A 127 0.04 -5.78 -7.20
N GLY A 128 -0.74 -5.13 -8.06
CA GLY A 128 -1.98 -5.67 -8.59
C GLY A 128 -2.29 -5.13 -9.96
N GLY A 129 -2.70 -6.01 -10.87
CA GLY A 129 -3.34 -5.62 -12.13
C GLY A 129 -4.86 -5.48 -11.95
N ASN A 130 -5.56 -5.03 -12.98
CA ASN A 130 -7.01 -4.90 -12.94
C ASN A 130 -7.71 -6.24 -12.62
N GLY A 131 -8.75 -6.22 -11.80
CA GLY A 131 -9.46 -7.43 -11.32
C GLY A 131 -8.84 -8.12 -10.09
N ALA A 132 -7.59 -7.78 -9.74
CA ALA A 132 -7.01 -8.21 -8.47
C ALA A 132 -7.66 -7.49 -7.28
N HIS A 133 -7.99 -8.22 -6.23
CA HIS A 133 -8.59 -7.65 -5.02
C HIS A 133 -8.13 -8.36 -3.76
N THR A 134 -8.49 -7.80 -2.61
CA THR A 134 -8.35 -8.44 -1.30
C THR A 134 -9.72 -8.46 -0.66
N GLU A 135 -10.12 -9.61 -0.13
CA GLU A 135 -11.38 -9.74 0.58
C GLU A 135 -11.43 -8.83 1.81
N MET A 136 -12.65 -8.53 2.27
CA MET A 136 -12.86 -7.71 3.44
C MET A 136 -12.31 -8.42 4.68
N HIS A 137 -11.43 -7.74 5.41
CA HIS A 137 -10.82 -8.27 6.63
C HIS A 137 -10.50 -7.14 7.60
N TYR A 138 -10.25 -7.51 8.86
CA TYR A 138 -9.55 -6.66 9.80
C TYR A 138 -8.06 -6.97 9.75
N ASP A 139 -7.23 -5.93 9.79
CA ASP A 139 -5.80 -6.12 9.95
C ASP A 139 -5.52 -6.82 11.28
N ARG A 140 -4.51 -7.70 11.28
CA ARG A 140 -4.07 -8.41 12.48
C ARG A 140 -3.71 -7.40 13.57
N GLU A 141 -4.08 -7.69 14.82
CA GLU A 141 -3.92 -6.80 15.98
C GLU A 141 -4.75 -5.50 15.92
N HIS A 142 -5.68 -5.37 14.96
CA HIS A 142 -6.49 -4.16 14.78
C HIS A 142 -5.63 -2.90 14.66
N CYS A 143 -4.49 -3.04 13.99
CA CYS A 143 -3.56 -1.93 13.83
C CYS A 143 -4.07 -0.92 12.80
N CYS A 144 -3.43 0.24 12.86
CA CYS A 144 -3.64 1.34 11.95
C CYS A 144 -2.51 1.36 10.91
N ASN A 145 -2.85 1.49 9.64
CA ASN A 145 -1.89 1.37 8.55
C ASN A 145 -1.75 2.65 7.73
N LEU A 146 -0.51 2.98 7.38
CA LEU A 146 -0.20 4.02 6.40
C LEU A 146 0.09 3.33 5.06
N HIS A 147 -0.71 3.56 4.02
CA HIS A 147 -0.41 3.04 2.68
C HIS A 147 0.17 4.13 1.76
N LEU A 148 1.13 3.74 0.88
CA LEU A 148 1.69 4.55 -0.23
C LEU A 148 1.40 4.03 -1.67
N CYS A 149 0.85 4.87 -2.56
CA CYS A 149 0.40 4.64 -3.96
C CYS A 149 1.47 5.25 -4.80
N LEU A 150 2.33 4.39 -5.28
CA LEU A 150 3.39 4.85 -6.14
C LEU A 150 2.86 5.03 -7.57
N SER A 151 1.81 4.30 -7.97
CA SER A 151 1.15 4.48 -9.26
C SER A 151 -0.27 3.86 -9.32
N GLY A 152 -1.13 4.48 -10.12
CA GLY A 152 -2.48 4.05 -10.45
C GLY A 152 -3.54 4.28 -9.34
N LYS A 153 -4.60 3.47 -9.30
CA LYS A 153 -5.81 3.74 -8.50
C LYS A 153 -6.32 2.51 -7.75
N LYS A 154 -6.59 2.65 -6.45
CA LYS A 154 -7.22 1.62 -5.61
C LYS A 154 -8.58 2.08 -5.11
N ASN A 155 -9.56 1.20 -5.21
CA ASN A 155 -10.84 1.34 -4.53
C ASN A 155 -10.80 0.54 -3.22
N SER A 156 -11.21 1.15 -2.10
CA SER A 156 -11.39 0.44 -0.82
C SER A 156 -12.77 0.68 -0.25
N TYR A 157 -13.25 -0.31 0.49
CA TYR A 157 -14.55 -0.31 1.15
C TYR A 157 -14.37 -0.54 2.66
N TYR A 158 -15.19 0.12 3.48
CA TYR A 158 -15.06 0.12 4.94
C TYR A 158 -16.36 -0.23 5.65
N SER A 159 -16.24 -0.95 6.78
CA SER A 159 -17.35 -1.31 7.66
C SER A 159 -17.07 -0.81 9.09
N PRO A 160 -17.91 0.05 9.68
CA PRO A 160 -17.67 0.70 10.97
C PRO A 160 -18.05 -0.17 12.20
N LYS A 161 -18.20 -1.50 12.06
CA LYS A 161 -18.89 -2.35 13.06
C LYS A 161 -18.18 -2.55 14.42
N THR A 162 -17.03 -1.93 14.67
CA THR A 162 -16.35 -2.02 15.97
C THR A 162 -15.61 -0.72 16.25
N LYS A 163 -15.49 -0.33 17.53
CA LYS A 163 -14.60 0.76 18.02
C LYS A 163 -13.12 0.38 17.83
N ALA A 164 -12.75 0.00 16.62
CA ALA A 164 -11.37 -0.14 16.18
C ALA A 164 -11.03 1.18 15.50
N ILE A 165 -9.97 1.81 15.98
CA ILE A 165 -9.37 2.97 15.34
C ILE A 165 -8.89 2.50 13.97
N ILE A 166 -9.46 3.08 12.91
CA ILE A 166 -9.10 2.77 11.52
C ILE A 166 -8.48 4.03 10.95
N PHE A 167 -7.14 4.12 11.01
CA PHE A 167 -6.39 5.00 10.12
C PHE A 167 -6.20 4.29 8.80
N ILE A 168 -6.74 4.87 7.73
CA ILE A 168 -6.38 4.47 6.38
C ILE A 168 -5.97 5.70 5.61
N ASN A 169 -4.65 5.82 5.48
CA ASN A 169 -4.06 6.56 4.37
C ASN A 169 -4.19 5.69 3.13
N PHE A 170 -4.90 6.17 2.11
CA PHE A 170 -4.66 5.67 0.77
C PHE A 170 -3.42 6.35 0.23
N LEU A 171 -2.48 5.52 -0.13
CA LEU A 171 -1.86 5.56 -1.43
C LEU A 171 -1.56 3.99 -1.59
N LEU A 172 -1.94 3.23 -2.64
CA LEU A 172 -1.43 1.85 -2.92
C LEU A 172 -1.23 1.64 -4.43
N LEU A 173 -0.05 1.15 -4.85
CA LEU A 173 0.27 0.79 -6.23
C LEU A 173 -0.75 -0.24 -6.79
N VAL A 174 -1.71 0.24 -7.56
CA VAL A 174 -2.63 -0.58 -8.37
C VAL A 174 -2.57 -0.02 -9.77
N ILE A 175 -1.83 -0.68 -10.64
CA ILE A 175 -1.68 -0.24 -12.03
C ILE A 175 -2.87 -0.80 -12.79
N ALA A 176 -3.79 0.09 -13.14
CA ALA A 176 -4.76 -0.11 -14.20
C ALA A 176 -4.51 1.00 -15.21
N LEU A 177 -4.07 0.62 -16.42
CA LEU A 177 -4.27 1.43 -17.63
C LEU A 177 -5.74 1.30 -18.05
#